data_AF-A0A7W0WC91-F1
#
_entry.id   AF-A0A7W0WC91-F1
#
_cell.length_a   1.000
_cell.length_b   1.000
_cell.length_c   1.000
_cell.angle_alpha   90.00
_cell.angle_beta   90.00
_cell.angle_gamma   90.00
#
_symmetry.space_group_name_H-M   'P 1'
#
loop_
_entity.id
_entity.type
_entity.pdbx_description
1 polymer ?
#
loop_
_entity_poly.entity_id
_entity_poly.type
_entity_poly.pdbx_seq_one_letter_code
_entity_poly.pdbx_strand_id
1 'polypeptide(L)'
;MSFALPTGAEARWTGTPGARTVVCVDGGTAAELPGTWSASVEWLVRRLATRHPELSFLEVRYRIKSWRRLELCIDDARAAVAVAREGGATEVALLGFSMGGAVSVHVADDPAVSTVIALAPWLYPELDLSLLDGRRFVILHGSLDRGLPGIPGVRPELSLRGYERARK
;
A
#
# COMPACT_ATOMS: atom_id res chain seq x y z
N MET A 1 -13.44 -10.87 -9.43
CA MET A 1 -12.56 -12.06 -9.58
C MET A 1 -11.12 -11.58 -9.48
N SER A 2 -10.21 -12.39 -8.93
CA SER A 2 -8.78 -12.07 -8.95
C SER A 2 -8.12 -12.57 -10.22
N PHE A 3 -6.94 -12.05 -10.52
CA PHE A 3 -6.08 -12.45 -11.63
C PHE A 3 -4.61 -12.39 -11.19
N ALA A 4 -3.74 -13.14 -11.87
CA ALA A 4 -2.32 -13.19 -11.56
C ALA A 4 -1.58 -11.97 -12.11
N LEU A 5 -0.64 -11.46 -11.32
CA LEU A 5 0.37 -10.48 -11.75
C LEU A 5 1.60 -11.21 -12.32
N PRO A 6 2.42 -10.57 -13.18
CA PRO A 6 3.64 -11.16 -13.73
C PRO A 6 4.64 -11.66 -12.68
N THR A 7 4.58 -11.12 -11.47
CA THR A 7 5.44 -11.51 -10.35
C THR A 7 5.04 -12.83 -9.68
N GLY A 8 3.85 -13.35 -9.98
CA GLY A 8 3.22 -14.48 -9.29
C GLY A 8 2.33 -14.08 -8.11
N ALA A 9 2.24 -12.79 -7.80
CA ALA A 9 1.20 -12.25 -6.92
C ALA A 9 -0.17 -12.26 -7.60
N GLU A 10 -1.21 -11.89 -6.86
CA GLU A 10 -2.55 -11.70 -7.42
C GLU A 10 -3.04 -10.28 -7.19
N ALA A 11 -3.94 -9.83 -8.06
CA ALA A 11 -4.68 -8.61 -7.87
C ALA A 11 -6.17 -8.80 -8.16
N ARG A 12 -7.00 -7.93 -7.61
CA ARG A 12 -8.44 -7.89 -7.91
C ARG A 12 -8.94 -6.46 -7.99
N TRP A 13 -9.85 -6.23 -8.93
CA TRP A 13 -10.51 -4.94 -9.10
C TRP A 13 -11.79 -4.84 -8.27
N THR A 14 -12.00 -3.66 -7.71
CA THR A 14 -13.32 -3.15 -7.31
C THR A 14 -13.58 -1.85 -8.07
N GLY A 15 -14.74 -1.76 -8.75
CA GLY A 15 -15.02 -0.71 -9.73
C GLY A 15 -14.47 -1.05 -11.12
N THR A 16 -14.62 -0.12 -12.07
CA THR A 16 -14.14 -0.27 -13.45
C THR A 16 -12.80 0.44 -13.60
N PRO A 17 -11.73 -0.23 -14.09
CA PRO A 17 -10.43 0.41 -14.34
C PRO A 17 -10.57 1.70 -15.16
N GLY A 18 -9.79 2.72 -14.81
CA GLY A 18 -9.86 4.02 -15.47
C GLY A 18 -8.77 4.98 -15.00
N ALA A 19 -8.92 6.26 -15.39
CA ALA A 19 -7.91 7.29 -15.22
C ALA A 19 -7.41 7.48 -13.77
N ARG A 20 -8.29 7.27 -12.78
CA ARG A 20 -7.97 7.38 -11.35
C ARG A 20 -8.07 6.01 -10.68
N THR A 21 -6.92 5.51 -10.23
CA THR A 21 -6.82 4.19 -9.60
C THR A 21 -6.16 4.29 -8.23
N VAL A 22 -6.73 3.59 -7.25
CA VAL A 22 -6.13 3.38 -5.93
C VAL A 22 -5.56 1.95 -5.87
N VAL A 23 -4.24 1.82 -5.88
CA VAL A 23 -3.58 0.52 -5.68
C VAL A 23 -3.42 0.29 -4.19
N CYS A 24 -4.00 -0.79 -3.69
CA CYS A 24 -4.10 -1.08 -2.27
C CYS A 24 -3.21 -2.26 -1.88
N VAL A 25 -2.28 -2.06 -0.95
CA VAL A 25 -1.26 -3.04 -0.58
C VAL A 25 -1.29 -3.35 0.92
N ASP A 26 -1.23 -4.64 1.26
CA ASP A 26 -1.45 -5.16 2.62
C ASP A 26 -0.22 -4.96 3.53
N GLY A 27 -0.42 -5.22 4.83
CA GLY A 27 0.65 -5.39 5.80
C GLY A 27 1.42 -6.71 5.64
N GLY A 28 2.35 -6.98 6.53
CA GLY A 28 3.25 -8.13 6.48
C GLY A 28 3.38 -8.86 7.81
N THR A 29 4.09 -9.99 7.81
CA THR A 29 4.45 -10.73 9.03
C THR A 29 5.94 -11.05 9.10
N ALA A 30 6.44 -11.42 10.28
CA ALA A 30 7.82 -11.88 10.44
C ALA A 30 8.07 -13.19 9.70
N ALA A 31 7.07 -14.08 9.74
CA ALA A 31 7.07 -15.34 9.02
C ALA A 31 6.86 -15.09 7.53
N GLU A 32 7.46 -15.95 6.71
CA GLU A 32 7.23 -16.00 5.27
C GLU A 32 5.97 -16.83 5.00
N LEU A 33 4.84 -16.14 4.88
CA LEU A 33 3.54 -16.76 4.66
C LEU A 33 3.00 -16.41 3.26
N PRO A 34 2.14 -17.26 2.68
CA PRO A 34 1.39 -16.89 1.48
C PRO A 34 0.60 -15.60 1.70
N GLY A 35 0.45 -14.78 0.64
CA GLY A 35 -0.34 -13.56 0.75
C GLY A 35 -1.82 -13.80 1.00
N THR A 36 -2.42 -12.84 1.69
CA THR A 36 -3.85 -12.82 2.03
C THR A 36 -4.50 -11.57 1.44
N TRP A 37 -5.81 -11.61 1.22
CA TRP A 37 -6.58 -10.38 1.08
C TRP A 37 -6.73 -9.73 2.45
N SER A 38 -6.36 -8.46 2.58
CA SER A 38 -6.42 -7.74 3.84
C SER A 38 -7.86 -7.44 4.22
N ALA A 39 -8.36 -7.99 5.33
CA ALA A 39 -9.73 -7.71 5.76
C ALA A 39 -9.99 -6.21 6.03
N SER A 40 -9.00 -5.50 6.58
CA SER A 40 -9.08 -4.05 6.83
C SER A 40 -9.14 -3.24 5.55
N VAL A 41 -8.28 -3.55 4.57
CA VAL A 41 -8.29 -2.86 3.26
C VAL A 41 -9.55 -3.22 2.50
N GLU A 42 -9.96 -4.49 2.49
CA GLU A 42 -11.18 -4.93 1.81
C GLU A 42 -12.42 -4.22 2.36
N TRP A 43 -12.54 -4.11 3.68
CA TRP A 43 -13.62 -3.36 4.32
C TRP A 43 -13.61 -1.89 3.87
N LEU A 44 -12.44 -1.26 3.85
CA LEU A 44 -12.29 0.14 3.44
C LEU A 44 -12.64 0.33 1.96
N VAL A 45 -12.10 -0.50 1.07
CA VAL A 45 -12.36 -0.48 -0.38
C VAL A 45 -13.86 -0.63 -0.65
N ARG A 46 -14.54 -1.58 -0.02
CA ARG A 46 -16.00 -1.75 -0.16
C ARG A 46 -16.78 -0.48 0.20
N ARG A 47 -16.33 0.25 1.23
CA ARG A 47 -16.99 1.49 1.68
C ARG A 47 -16.67 2.67 0.78
N LEU A 48 -15.42 2.79 0.32
CA LEU A 48 -14.97 3.89 -0.52
C LEU A 48 -15.51 3.75 -1.95
N ALA A 49 -15.48 2.56 -2.54
CA ALA A 49 -15.97 2.32 -3.90
C ALA A 49 -17.46 2.66 -4.07
N THR A 50 -18.28 2.48 -3.03
CA THR A 50 -19.69 2.93 -3.05
C THR A 50 -19.84 4.45 -3.00
N ARG A 51 -18.92 5.15 -2.32
CA ARG A 51 -18.97 6.61 -2.14
C ARG A 51 -18.28 7.38 -3.27
N HIS A 52 -17.34 6.71 -3.93
CA HIS A 52 -16.46 7.25 -4.95
C HIS A 52 -16.49 6.33 -6.19
N PRO A 53 -17.63 6.24 -6.89
CA PRO A 53 -17.77 5.39 -8.08
C PRO A 53 -16.87 5.81 -9.24
N GLU A 54 -16.31 7.02 -9.20
CA GLU A 54 -15.31 7.54 -10.13
C GLU A 54 -13.90 6.95 -9.93
N LEU A 55 -13.66 6.30 -8.79
CA LEU A 55 -12.39 5.66 -8.47
C LEU A 55 -12.47 4.15 -8.73
N SER A 56 -11.38 3.60 -9.25
CA SER A 56 -11.15 2.16 -9.27
C SER A 56 -10.14 1.75 -8.20
N PHE A 57 -10.33 0.58 -7.62
CA PHE A 57 -9.46 0.06 -6.56
C PHE A 57 -8.85 -1.26 -7.02
N LEU A 58 -7.52 -1.33 -6.98
CA LEU A 58 -6.76 -2.52 -7.31
C LEU A 58 -6.10 -3.06 -6.04
N GLU A 59 -6.72 -4.04 -5.41
CA GLU A 59 -6.15 -4.70 -4.24
C GLU A 59 -5.10 -5.72 -4.66
N VAL A 60 -3.99 -5.78 -3.93
CA VAL A 60 -2.88 -6.71 -4.16
C VAL A 60 -2.81 -7.76 -3.07
N ARG A 61 -2.72 -9.03 -3.48
CA ARG A 61 -2.35 -10.17 -2.65
C ARG A 61 -0.92 -10.57 -3.00
N TYR A 62 0.02 -10.23 -2.12
CA TYR A 62 1.45 -10.53 -2.32
C TYR A 62 1.69 -12.02 -2.57
N ARG A 63 2.77 -12.36 -3.29
CA ARG A 63 3.20 -13.77 -3.40
C ARG A 63 3.71 -14.30 -2.06
N ILE A 64 4.44 -13.47 -1.31
CA ILE A 64 4.93 -13.75 0.05
C ILE A 64 4.65 -12.52 0.93
N LYS A 65 3.92 -12.70 2.03
CA LYS A 65 3.55 -11.65 2.98
C LYS A 65 4.55 -11.57 4.12
N SER A 66 5.74 -11.06 3.85
CA SER A 66 6.77 -10.90 4.89
C SER A 66 7.65 -9.69 4.70
N TRP A 67 7.92 -8.97 5.78
CA TRP A 67 8.91 -7.90 5.77
C TRP A 67 10.36 -8.42 5.66
N ARG A 68 10.59 -9.72 5.81
CA ARG A 68 11.87 -10.36 5.47
C ARG A 68 12.06 -10.56 3.95
N ARG A 69 11.00 -10.34 3.18
CA ARG A 69 10.94 -10.41 1.72
C ARG A 69 10.33 -9.13 1.16
N LEU A 70 10.65 -7.99 1.77
CA LEU A 70 10.05 -6.70 1.45
C LEU A 70 10.23 -6.36 -0.04
N GLU A 71 11.38 -6.70 -0.61
CA GLU A 71 11.68 -6.56 -2.04
C GLU A 71 10.66 -7.27 -2.94
N LEU A 72 10.21 -8.48 -2.58
CA LEU A 72 9.19 -9.19 -3.35
C LEU A 72 7.83 -8.49 -3.27
N CYS A 73 7.49 -7.91 -2.11
CA CYS A 73 6.26 -7.14 -1.93
C CYS A 73 6.30 -5.82 -2.70
N ILE A 74 7.47 -5.18 -2.80
CA ILE A 74 7.70 -3.98 -3.62
C ILE A 74 7.48 -4.31 -5.10
N ASP A 75 8.09 -5.38 -5.60
CA ASP A 75 7.89 -5.84 -6.97
C ASP A 75 6.41 -6.12 -7.28
N ASP A 76 5.71 -6.78 -6.35
CA ASP A 76 4.28 -7.08 -6.50
C ASP A 76 3.44 -5.79 -6.61
N ALA A 77 3.76 -4.78 -5.81
CA ALA A 77 3.11 -3.48 -5.86
C ALA A 77 3.44 -2.73 -7.16
N ARG A 78 4.69 -2.76 -7.63
CA ARG A 78 5.07 -2.18 -8.93
C ARG A 78 4.33 -2.84 -10.09
N ALA A 79 4.21 -4.16 -10.08
CA ALA A 79 3.45 -4.89 -11.09
C ALA A 79 1.96 -4.49 -11.08
N ALA A 80 1.38 -4.26 -9.91
CA ALA A 80 0.00 -3.76 -9.81
C ALA A 80 -0.14 -2.32 -10.35
N VAL A 81 0.83 -1.43 -10.09
CA VAL A 81 0.83 -0.09 -10.69
C VAL A 81 0.94 -0.16 -12.21
N ALA A 82 1.77 -1.05 -12.76
CA ALA A 82 1.86 -1.27 -14.20
C ALA A 82 0.52 -1.73 -14.79
N VAL A 83 -0.16 -2.69 -14.15
CA VAL A 83 -1.50 -3.14 -14.55
C VAL A 83 -2.53 -2.02 -14.47
N ALA A 84 -2.48 -1.17 -13.44
CA ALA A 84 -3.36 -0.02 -13.34
C ALA A 84 -3.17 0.94 -14.53
N ARG A 85 -1.92 1.20 -14.91
CA ARG A 85 -1.57 2.06 -16.07
C ARG A 85 -2.02 1.44 -17.39
N GLU A 86 -1.83 0.14 -17.57
CA GLU A 86 -2.37 -0.60 -18.74
C GLU A 86 -3.90 -0.54 -18.78
N GLY A 87 -4.55 -0.52 -17.62
CA GLY A 87 -5.99 -0.28 -17.46
C GLY A 87 -6.43 1.18 -17.66
N GLY A 88 -5.52 2.08 -18.05
CA GLY A 88 -5.80 3.48 -18.36
C GLY A 88 -5.56 4.46 -17.22
N ALA A 89 -4.97 4.04 -16.10
CA ALA A 89 -4.64 4.96 -15.00
C ALA A 89 -3.57 5.97 -15.41
N THR A 90 -3.91 7.25 -15.30
CA THR A 90 -2.98 8.38 -15.45
C THR A 90 -2.68 9.04 -14.11
N GLU A 91 -3.50 8.77 -13.10
CA GLU A 91 -3.31 9.21 -11.72
C GLU A 91 -3.52 8.01 -10.77
N VAL A 92 -2.45 7.65 -10.06
CA VAL A 92 -2.43 6.54 -9.10
C VAL A 92 -2.25 7.08 -7.68
N ALA A 93 -3.09 6.59 -6.76
CA ALA A 93 -2.85 6.69 -5.33
C ALA A 93 -2.44 5.31 -4.78
N LEU A 94 -1.39 5.27 -3.96
CA LEU A 94 -1.00 4.07 -3.22
C LEU A 94 -1.65 4.10 -1.84
N LEU A 95 -2.41 3.07 -1.49
CA LEU A 95 -3.00 2.89 -0.16
C LEU A 95 -2.31 1.70 0.53
N GLY A 96 -1.43 2.00 1.48
CA GLY A 96 -0.60 0.99 2.15
C GLY A 96 -0.94 0.82 3.62
N PHE A 97 -1.20 -0.42 4.07
CA PHE A 97 -1.43 -0.72 5.48
C PHE A 97 -0.20 -1.32 6.16
N SER A 98 0.21 -0.80 7.33
CA SER A 98 1.36 -1.31 8.10
C SER A 98 2.64 -1.42 7.24
N MET A 99 3.19 -2.62 7.01
CA MET A 99 4.30 -2.85 6.06
C MET A 99 4.01 -2.28 4.67
N GLY A 100 2.76 -2.33 4.22
CA GLY A 100 2.31 -1.74 2.96
C GLY A 100 2.58 -0.25 2.84
N GLY A 101 2.74 0.47 3.97
CA GLY A 101 3.21 1.86 3.99
C GLY A 101 4.64 2.00 3.45
N ALA A 102 5.59 1.18 3.94
CA ALA A 102 6.95 1.16 3.39
C ALA A 102 6.97 0.72 1.93
N VAL A 103 6.19 -0.32 1.58
CA VAL A 103 6.04 -0.76 0.19
C VAL A 103 5.57 0.41 -0.69
N SER A 104 4.58 1.17 -0.24
CA SER A 104 4.05 2.31 -1.00
C SER A 104 5.09 3.42 -1.20
N VAL A 105 5.93 3.70 -0.20
CA VAL A 105 7.03 4.67 -0.35
C VAL A 105 8.03 4.20 -1.42
N HIS A 106 8.42 2.92 -1.39
CA HIS A 106 9.33 2.34 -2.38
C HIS A 106 8.81 2.36 -3.82
N VAL A 107 7.50 2.54 -4.02
CA VAL A 107 6.84 2.57 -5.33
C VAL A 107 6.44 4.00 -5.74
N ALA A 108 6.61 4.99 -4.85
CA ALA A 108 6.17 6.37 -5.08
C ALA A 108 6.96 7.12 -6.17
N ASP A 109 8.06 6.54 -6.65
CA ASP A 109 8.86 7.04 -7.75
C ASP A 109 8.22 6.78 -9.14
N ASP A 110 7.20 5.92 -9.24
CA ASP A 110 6.48 5.73 -10.51
C ASP A 110 5.79 7.04 -10.94
N PRO A 111 5.95 7.48 -12.20
CA PRO A 111 5.41 8.76 -12.67
C PRO A 111 3.89 8.92 -12.56
N ALA A 112 3.13 7.81 -12.54
CA ALA A 112 1.69 7.88 -12.38
C ALA A 112 1.27 8.09 -10.92
N VAL A 113 2.16 7.84 -9.95
CA VAL A 113 1.85 7.95 -8.52
C VAL A 113 1.88 9.41 -8.09
N SER A 114 0.69 9.96 -7.81
CA SER A 114 0.53 11.32 -7.30
C SER A 114 0.43 11.39 -5.79
N THR A 115 0.04 10.28 -5.14
CA THR A 115 -0.39 10.26 -3.75
C THR A 115 -0.04 8.94 -3.05
N VAL A 116 0.46 9.03 -1.82
CA VAL A 116 0.65 7.90 -0.91
C VAL A 116 -0.18 8.11 0.36
N ILE A 117 -1.10 7.19 0.61
CA ILE A 117 -1.96 7.12 1.80
C ILE A 117 -1.52 5.94 2.65
N ALA A 118 -0.91 6.24 3.79
CA ALA A 118 -0.26 5.25 4.63
C ALA A 118 -1.05 5.06 5.94
N LEU A 119 -1.62 3.87 6.11
CA LEU A 119 -2.49 3.48 7.23
C LEU A 119 -1.68 2.68 8.27
N ALA A 120 -1.57 3.20 9.49
CA ALA A 120 -0.72 2.66 10.56
C ALA A 120 0.68 2.22 10.07
N PRO A 121 1.40 3.03 9.28
CA PRO A 121 2.49 2.53 8.45
C PRO A 121 3.74 2.20 9.25
N TRP A 122 4.42 1.12 8.84
CA TRP A 122 5.75 0.78 9.28
C TRP A 122 6.78 1.56 8.45
N LEU A 123 7.18 2.76 8.91
CA LEU A 123 8.19 3.61 8.28
C LEU A 123 9.53 3.46 9.03
N TYR A 124 10.29 2.41 8.70
CA TYR A 124 11.54 2.12 9.40
C TYR A 124 12.59 3.24 9.24
N PRO A 125 13.53 3.41 10.19
CA PRO A 125 14.43 4.57 10.23
C PRO A 125 15.29 4.75 8.97
N GLU A 126 15.66 3.67 8.30
CA GLU A 126 16.51 3.67 7.11
C GLU A 126 15.72 3.79 5.80
N LEU A 127 14.38 3.82 5.86
CA LEU A 127 13.53 3.97 4.67
C LEU A 127 13.81 5.32 4.02
N ASP A 128 14.26 5.30 2.76
CA ASP A 128 14.44 6.51 1.97
C ASP A 128 13.08 7.13 1.64
N LEU A 129 12.88 8.36 2.10
CA LEU A 129 11.62 9.10 1.90
C LEU A 129 11.71 10.10 0.75
N SER A 130 12.87 10.29 0.11
CA SER A 130 13.03 11.16 -1.05
C SER A 130 12.22 10.69 -2.26
N LEU A 131 11.87 9.39 -2.29
CA LEU A 131 10.93 8.82 -3.27
C LEU A 131 9.54 9.49 -3.21
N LEU A 132 9.21 10.17 -2.11
CA LEU A 132 7.97 10.91 -1.93
C LEU A 132 7.99 12.33 -2.53
N ASP A 133 9.11 12.81 -3.10
CA ASP A 133 9.31 14.26 -3.32
C ASP A 133 8.14 15.02 -3.97
N GLY A 134 7.85 15.02 -5.26
CA GLY A 134 6.67 15.73 -5.79
C GLY A 134 5.28 15.16 -5.43
N ARG A 135 5.13 14.32 -4.38
CA ARG A 135 3.92 13.51 -4.13
C ARG A 135 3.20 13.97 -2.86
N ARG A 136 1.87 13.80 -2.86
CA ARG A 136 1.07 14.01 -1.65
C ARG A 136 1.26 12.82 -0.71
N PHE A 137 1.73 13.07 0.50
CA PHE A 137 1.90 12.02 1.52
C PHE A 137 0.97 12.25 2.71
N VAL A 138 0.08 11.27 2.97
CA VAL A 138 -0.91 11.32 4.05
C VAL A 138 -0.74 10.10 4.94
N ILE A 139 -0.65 10.31 6.25
CA ILE A 139 -0.61 9.24 7.25
C ILE A 139 -1.87 9.28 8.10
N LEU A 140 -2.50 8.12 8.29
CA LEU A 140 -3.55 7.92 9.27
C LEU A 140 -3.09 6.85 10.26
N HIS A 141 -3.06 7.17 11.55
CA HIS A 141 -2.58 6.26 12.58
C HIS A 141 -3.48 6.32 13.81
N GLY A 142 -3.87 5.15 14.34
CA GLY A 142 -4.62 5.08 15.58
C GLY A 142 -3.76 5.49 16.78
N SER A 143 -4.20 6.46 17.59
CA SER A 143 -3.42 6.97 18.73
C SER A 143 -3.09 5.94 19.81
N LEU A 144 -3.77 4.78 19.80
CA LEU A 144 -3.58 3.69 20.74
C LEU A 144 -2.87 2.47 20.14
N ASP A 145 -2.45 2.53 18.87
CA ASP A 145 -1.79 1.41 18.19
C ASP A 145 -0.44 1.09 18.86
N ARG A 146 -0.26 -0.20 19.12
CA ARG A 146 0.92 -0.80 19.73
C ARG A 146 0.88 -2.30 19.56
N GLY A 147 2.07 -2.90 19.42
CA GLY A 147 2.20 -4.34 19.55
C GLY A 147 1.80 -4.80 20.95
N LEU A 148 1.03 -5.89 21.02
CA LEU A 148 0.75 -6.64 22.23
C LEU A 148 1.35 -8.05 22.09
N PRO A 149 1.51 -8.83 23.16
CA PRO A 149 1.99 -10.21 23.04
C PRO A 149 1.16 -11.01 22.01
N GLY A 150 1.79 -11.44 20.93
CA GLY A 150 1.14 -12.17 19.83
C GLY A 150 0.33 -11.33 18.83
N ILE A 151 0.19 -10.01 19.06
CA ILE A 151 -0.54 -9.10 18.17
C ILE A 151 0.46 -8.08 17.61
N PRO A 152 0.75 -8.11 16.31
CA PRO A 152 1.62 -7.10 15.70
C PRO A 152 0.95 -5.73 15.79
N GLY A 153 1.75 -4.67 15.93
CA GLY A 153 1.26 -3.30 15.95
C GLY A 153 2.40 -2.33 15.73
N VAL A 154 2.06 -1.14 15.24
CA VAL A 154 3.02 -0.06 15.00
C VAL A 154 2.69 1.06 15.95
N ARG A 155 3.72 1.64 16.59
CA ARG A 155 3.50 2.77 17.47
C ARG A 155 3.33 4.07 16.65
N PRO A 156 2.40 4.96 17.00
CA PRO A 156 2.18 6.21 16.27
C PRO A 156 3.41 7.13 16.23
N GLU A 157 4.31 7.03 17.21
CA GLU A 157 5.58 7.78 17.21
C GLU A 157 6.46 7.44 16.00
N LEU A 158 6.38 6.22 15.45
CA LEU A 158 7.11 5.85 14.23
C LEU A 158 6.56 6.64 13.03
N SER A 159 5.24 6.79 12.96
CA SER A 159 4.59 7.60 11.92
C SER A 159 4.93 9.08 12.03
N LEU A 160 4.94 9.63 13.25
CA LEU A 160 5.33 11.02 13.46
C LEU A 160 6.77 11.28 12.97
N ARG A 161 7.73 10.43 13.38
CA ARG A 161 9.12 10.54 12.93
C ARG A 161 9.26 10.40 11.41
N GLY A 162 8.52 9.46 10.81
CA GLY A 162 8.49 9.29 9.35
C GLY A 162 7.96 10.54 8.63
N TYR A 163 6.86 11.10 9.13
CA TYR A 163 6.28 12.34 8.60
C TYR A 163 7.25 13.53 8.68
N GLU A 164 7.90 13.71 9.83
CA GLU A 164 8.87 14.79 10.04
C GLU A 164 10.09 14.66 9.11
N ARG A 165 10.52 13.43 8.81
CA ARG A 165 11.61 13.17 7.85
C ARG A 165 11.18 13.47 6.41
N ALA A 166 9.95 13.12 6.02
CA ALA A 166 9.42 13.37 4.67
C ALA A 166 9.13 14.85 4.36
N ARG A 167 9.14 15.73 5.37
CA ARG A 167 8.90 17.18 5.22
C ARG A 167 10.17 18.01 5.02
N LYS A 168 11.34 17.41 5.22
CA LYS A 168 12.64 18.08 5.11
C LYS A 168 13.13 18.05 3.68
#